data_AF-A0A9R1U5P0-F1
#
_entry.id   AF-A0A9R1U5P0-F1
#
_cell.length_a   1.000
_cell.length_b   1.000
_cell.length_c   1.000
_cell.angle_alpha   90.00
_cell.angle_beta   90.00
_cell.angle_gamma   90.00
#
_symmetry.space_group_name_H-M   'P 1'
#
loop_
_entity.id
_entity.type
_entity.pdbx_description
1 polymer ?
#
loop_
_entity_poly.entity_id
_entity_poly.type
_entity_poly.pdbx_seq_one_letter_code
_entity_poly.pdbx_strand_id
1 'polypeptide(L)'
;MEYFLLINYFIISRVFFASAIPPFDLIFPGTKWCGKGDVAEDKHDLGWFEQTDECCKNHDGCPNYVAGGETRFGLHNSGLITIAECKCDEQYLRFLRDVVIGKSSVKYFANCDRILI
;
A
#
# COMPACT_ATOMS: atom_id res chain seq x y z
N MET A 1 29.88 -35.30 21.62
CA MET A 1 30.13 -34.24 20.61
C MET A 1 29.17 -34.43 19.43
N GLU A 2 27.86 -34.25 19.63
CA GLU A 2 26.87 -34.36 18.52
C GLU A 2 25.74 -33.31 18.61
N TYR A 3 25.56 -32.62 19.74
CA TYR A 3 24.53 -31.58 19.88
C TYR A 3 24.88 -30.23 19.22
N PHE A 4 26.18 -29.92 19.06
CA PHE A 4 26.61 -28.60 18.58
C PHE A 4 26.40 -28.40 17.06
N LEU A 5 26.27 -29.48 16.29
CA LEU A 5 25.96 -29.42 14.85
C LEU A 5 24.46 -29.27 14.56
N LEU A 6 23.58 -29.73 15.47
CA LEU A 6 22.12 -29.62 15.33
C LEU A 6 21.60 -28.21 15.67
N ILE A 7 22.25 -27.50 16.59
CA ILE A 7 21.89 -26.12 16.94
C ILE A 7 22.20 -25.18 15.77
N ASN A 8 23.30 -25.42 15.05
CA ASN A 8 23.63 -24.67 13.84
C ASN A 8 22.66 -24.94 12.70
N TYR A 9 22.18 -26.18 12.50
CA TYR A 9 21.15 -26.47 11.49
C TYR A 9 19.83 -25.71 11.75
N PHE A 10 19.42 -25.59 13.02
CA PHE A 10 18.22 -24.84 13.41
C PHE A 10 18.40 -23.31 13.35
N ILE A 11 19.57 -22.78 13.72
CA ILE A 11 19.86 -21.34 13.62
C ILE A 11 20.00 -20.93 12.16
N ILE A 12 20.71 -21.72 11.33
CA ILE A 12 20.89 -21.43 9.91
C ILE A 12 19.54 -21.53 9.17
N SER A 13 18.67 -22.50 9.49
CA SER A 13 17.29 -22.49 8.95
C SER A 13 16.50 -21.24 9.36
N ARG A 14 16.60 -20.78 10.62
CA ARG A 14 15.85 -19.57 11.04
C ARG A 14 16.40 -18.27 10.47
N VAL A 15 17.68 -18.20 10.12
CA VAL A 15 18.26 -17.03 9.45
C VAL A 15 17.99 -17.08 7.93
N PHE A 16 17.93 -18.27 7.31
CA PHE A 16 17.59 -18.39 5.89
C PHE A 16 16.08 -18.21 5.60
N PHE A 17 15.18 -18.61 6.50
CA PHE A 17 13.73 -18.34 6.36
C PHE A 17 13.30 -16.92 6.77
N ALA A 18 14.23 -16.06 7.18
CA ALA A 18 13.94 -14.64 7.45
C ALA A 18 13.99 -13.75 6.19
N SER A 19 14.21 -14.33 4.99
CA SER A 19 14.50 -13.56 3.77
C SER A 19 13.55 -13.79 2.58
N ALA A 20 12.45 -14.53 2.76
CA ALA A 20 11.50 -14.77 1.67
C ALA A 20 10.05 -14.83 2.17
N ILE A 21 9.58 -13.77 2.83
CA ILE A 21 8.19 -13.37 2.58
C ILE A 21 8.28 -12.66 1.23
N PRO A 22 7.87 -13.28 0.10
CA PRO A 22 7.78 -12.51 -1.14
C PRO A 22 6.95 -11.27 -0.82
N PRO A 23 7.28 -10.07 -1.33
CA PRO A 23 6.37 -8.96 -1.23
C PRO A 23 5.09 -9.49 -1.85
N PHE A 24 4.08 -9.77 -1.03
CA PHE A 24 2.75 -9.96 -1.55
C PHE A 24 2.45 -8.58 -2.12
N ASP A 25 2.64 -8.43 -3.43
CA ASP A 25 2.13 -7.32 -4.21
C ASP A 25 0.62 -7.42 -4.02
N LEU A 26 0.16 -6.75 -2.96
CA LEU A 26 -1.18 -6.88 -2.43
C LEU A 26 -2.11 -6.03 -3.27
N ILE A 27 -2.20 -6.35 -4.56
CA ILE A 27 -3.13 -5.75 -5.49
C ILE A 27 -4.48 -6.46 -5.33
N PHE A 28 -5.53 -5.68 -5.16
CA PHE A 28 -6.88 -6.21 -5.05
C PHE A 28 -7.25 -6.94 -6.36
N PRO A 29 -7.71 -8.21 -6.32
CA PRO A 29 -8.03 -8.96 -7.52
C PRO A 29 -9.05 -8.25 -8.41
N GLY A 30 -8.76 -8.18 -9.72
CA GLY A 30 -9.60 -7.46 -10.69
C GLY A 30 -9.30 -5.95 -10.80
N THR A 31 -8.26 -5.47 -10.12
CA THR A 31 -7.68 -4.13 -10.26
C THR A 31 -6.20 -4.23 -10.60
N LYS A 32 -5.57 -3.14 -11.02
CA LYS A 32 -4.13 -3.05 -11.31
C LYS A 32 -3.41 -2.04 -10.42
N TRP A 33 -4.13 -1.10 -9.83
CA TRP A 33 -3.59 0.01 -9.04
C TRP A 33 -4.00 -0.05 -7.57
N CYS A 34 -5.01 -0.84 -7.19
CA CYS A 34 -5.47 -0.88 -5.80
C CYS A 34 -4.62 -1.80 -4.93
N GLY A 35 -3.48 -1.30 -4.44
CA GLY A 35 -2.63 -2.05 -3.53
C GLY A 35 -1.29 -1.39 -3.24
N LYS A 36 -0.28 -2.21 -2.92
CA LYS A 36 1.09 -1.71 -2.78
C LYS A 36 1.73 -1.58 -4.16
N GLY A 37 1.85 -0.34 -4.65
CA GLY A 37 2.29 -0.08 -6.02
C GLY A 37 1.21 -0.49 -7.03
N ASP A 38 1.62 -0.76 -8.25
CA ASP A 38 0.72 -1.17 -9.33
C ASP A 38 1.33 -2.31 -10.17
N VAL A 39 0.47 -3.02 -10.89
CA VAL A 39 0.85 -4.05 -11.89
C VAL A 39 0.38 -3.65 -13.29
N ALA A 40 0.19 -2.36 -13.53
CA ALA A 40 -0.28 -1.82 -14.79
C ALA A 40 0.84 -1.75 -15.82
N GLU A 41 0.55 -2.09 -17.07
CA GLU A 41 1.52 -1.96 -18.17
C GLU A 41 1.77 -0.49 -18.54
N ASP A 42 0.74 0.34 -18.42
CA ASP A 42 0.81 1.78 -18.61
C ASP A 42 -0.31 2.53 -17.85
N LYS A 43 -0.29 3.87 -17.91
CA LYS A 43 -1.23 4.76 -17.18
C LYS A 43 -2.71 4.60 -17.56
N HIS A 44 -3.03 3.95 -18.66
CA HIS A 44 -4.41 3.69 -19.10
C HIS A 44 -4.81 2.23 -18.86
N ASP A 45 -3.86 1.39 -18.44
CA ASP A 45 -4.10 0.00 -18.17
C ASP A 45 -4.86 -0.18 -16.85
N LEU A 46 -6.15 -0.49 -16.97
CA LEU A 46 -7.05 -0.70 -15.85
C LEU A 46 -7.53 -2.16 -15.81
N GLY A 47 -7.83 -2.64 -14.61
CA GLY A 47 -8.43 -3.94 -14.36
C GLY A 47 -9.94 -3.97 -14.63
N TRP A 48 -10.56 -5.09 -14.31
CA TRP A 48 -12.00 -5.32 -14.50
C TRP A 48 -12.89 -4.32 -13.76
N PHE A 49 -12.48 -3.89 -12.56
CA PHE A 49 -13.20 -2.88 -11.80
C PHE A 49 -12.73 -1.48 -12.17
N GLU A 50 -12.85 -1.12 -13.46
CA GLU A 50 -12.23 0.08 -14.06
C GLU A 50 -12.40 1.35 -13.23
N GLN A 51 -13.63 1.70 -12.81
CA GLN A 51 -13.89 2.93 -12.05
C GLN A 51 -13.23 2.90 -10.66
N THR A 52 -13.25 1.76 -9.97
CA THR A 52 -12.58 1.61 -8.67
C THR A 52 -11.07 1.66 -8.83
N ASP A 53 -10.56 1.03 -9.88
CA ASP A 53 -9.14 0.97 -10.19
C ASP A 53 -8.61 2.36 -10.60
N GLU A 54 -9.42 3.15 -11.30
CA GLU A 54 -9.13 4.54 -11.60
C GLU A 54 -9.06 5.41 -10.33
N CYS A 55 -9.88 5.15 -9.30
CA CYS A 55 -9.73 5.81 -8.00
C CYS A 55 -8.34 5.57 -7.41
N CYS A 56 -7.86 4.32 -7.43
CA CYS A 56 -6.55 3.94 -6.90
C CYS A 56 -5.41 4.52 -7.73
N LYS A 57 -5.50 4.45 -9.07
CA LYS A 57 -4.53 5.08 -9.98
C LYS A 57 -4.36 6.58 -9.72
N ASN A 58 -5.48 7.29 -9.52
CA ASN A 58 -5.44 8.72 -9.22
C ASN A 58 -4.83 9.00 -7.85
N HIS A 59 -5.05 8.11 -6.87
CA HIS A 59 -4.45 8.21 -5.53
C HIS A 59 -2.94 7.98 -5.56
N ASP A 60 -2.47 6.97 -6.29
CA ASP A 60 -1.04 6.69 -6.51
C ASP A 60 -0.32 7.86 -7.20
N GLY A 61 -1.03 8.65 -7.98
CA GLY A 61 -0.53 9.88 -8.61
C GLY A 61 -0.28 11.06 -7.66
N CYS A 62 -0.46 10.89 -6.35
CA CYS A 62 -0.26 11.96 -5.37
C CYS A 62 1.17 12.52 -5.44
N PRO A 63 1.38 13.85 -5.52
CA PRO A 63 2.73 14.43 -5.61
C PRO A 63 3.50 14.34 -4.28
N ASN A 64 2.77 14.35 -3.16
CA ASN A 64 3.31 14.37 -1.82
C ASN A 64 2.96 13.08 -1.10
N TYR A 65 3.94 12.20 -0.97
CA TYR A 65 3.83 10.94 -0.26
C TYR A 65 5.16 10.60 0.42
N VAL A 66 5.09 9.69 1.38
CA VAL A 66 6.24 9.08 2.05
C VAL A 66 6.11 7.57 1.91
N ALA A 67 6.99 6.95 1.12
CA ALA A 67 6.99 5.51 0.92
C ALA A 67 7.27 4.75 2.23
N GLY A 68 6.90 3.48 2.30
CA GLY A 68 7.18 2.64 3.47
C GLY A 68 8.70 2.55 3.74
N GLY A 69 9.12 2.88 4.96
CA GLY A 69 10.53 2.95 5.37
C GLY A 69 11.25 4.25 4.98
N GLU A 70 10.60 5.17 4.24
CA GLU A 70 11.20 6.43 3.81
C GLU A 70 11.13 7.51 4.91
N THR A 71 12.09 8.42 4.89
CA THR A 71 12.00 9.70 5.60
C THR A 71 11.94 10.84 4.60
N ARG A 72 10.84 11.59 4.60
CA ARG A 72 10.63 12.75 3.72
C ARG A 72 9.81 13.81 4.44
N PHE A 73 10.00 15.08 4.11
CA PHE A 73 9.31 16.21 4.76
C PHE A 73 9.47 16.26 6.30
N GLY A 74 10.58 15.71 6.83
CA GLY A 74 10.80 15.61 8.28
C GLY A 74 9.97 14.51 8.97
N LEU A 75 9.24 13.69 8.21
CA LEU A 75 8.42 12.58 8.70
C LEU A 75 9.09 11.26 8.31
N HIS A 76 9.12 10.28 9.23
CA HIS A 76 9.58 8.92 8.94
C HIS A 76 8.38 7.97 8.93
N ASN A 77 8.15 7.32 7.79
CA ASN A 77 7.12 6.30 7.66
C ASN A 77 7.69 4.93 8.06
N SER A 78 7.52 4.53 9.32
CA SER A 78 7.95 3.21 9.81
C SER A 78 7.06 2.05 9.32
N GLY A 79 6.03 2.33 8.52
CA GLY A 79 5.12 1.35 7.94
C GLY A 79 5.67 0.68 6.68
N LEU A 80 4.98 -0.35 6.21
CA LEU A 80 5.35 -1.11 5.00
C LEU A 80 4.70 -0.59 3.72
N ILE A 81 3.77 0.36 3.85
CA ILE A 81 2.97 0.94 2.77
C ILE A 81 3.20 2.45 2.70
N THR A 82 2.99 3.02 1.52
CA THR A 82 3.06 4.46 1.29
C THR A 82 1.96 5.18 2.08
N ILE A 83 2.29 6.35 2.61
CA ILE A 83 1.30 7.29 3.17
C ILE A 83 1.31 8.54 2.27
N ALA A 84 0.13 8.97 1.83
CA ALA A 84 -0.05 10.15 0.99
C ALA A 84 -0.43 11.39 1.82
N GLU A 85 -0.32 12.57 1.22
CA GLU A 85 -0.86 13.80 1.77
C GLU A 85 -2.39 13.67 1.95
N CYS A 86 -2.89 14.21 3.05
CA CYS A 86 -4.31 14.22 3.38
C CYS A 86 -5.25 14.64 2.27
N LYS A 87 -4.87 15.66 1.48
CA LYS A 87 -5.67 16.12 0.36
C LYS A 87 -5.90 15.01 -0.68
N CYS A 88 -4.90 14.18 -0.94
CA CYS A 88 -5.01 13.03 -1.83
C CYS A 88 -5.93 11.95 -1.24
N ASP A 89 -5.78 11.62 0.04
CA ASP A 89 -6.65 10.65 0.74
C ASP A 89 -8.11 11.10 0.77
N GLU A 90 -8.38 12.39 1.02
CA GLU A 90 -9.72 12.95 1.01
C GLU A 90 -10.37 12.89 -0.38
N GLN A 91 -9.61 13.22 -1.43
CA GLN A 91 -10.08 13.13 -2.82
C GLN A 91 -10.36 11.68 -3.21
N TYR A 92 -9.44 10.77 -2.87
CA TYR A 92 -9.59 9.33 -3.08
C TYR A 92 -10.86 8.81 -2.41
N LEU A 93 -11.08 9.10 -1.13
CA LEU A 93 -12.28 8.67 -0.41
C LEU A 93 -13.58 9.26 -0.96
N ARG A 94 -13.53 10.49 -1.48
CA ARG A 94 -14.69 11.10 -2.17
C ARG A 94 -14.99 10.34 -3.46
N PHE A 95 -13.99 10.13 -4.30
CA PHE A 95 -14.17 9.46 -5.59
C PHE A 95 -14.60 8.00 -5.41
N LEU A 96 -13.94 7.26 -4.52
CA LEU A 96 -14.29 5.88 -4.20
C LEU A 96 -15.73 5.75 -3.67
N ARG A 97 -16.18 6.70 -2.84
CA ARG A 97 -17.58 6.73 -2.39
C ARG A 97 -18.54 6.84 -3.57
N ASP A 98 -18.26 7.74 -4.51
CA ASP A 98 -19.14 7.98 -5.65
C ASP A 98 -19.24 6.75 -6.58
N VAL A 99 -18.15 5.98 -6.69
CA VAL A 99 -18.08 4.76 -7.50
C VAL A 99 -18.70 3.54 -6.81
N VAL A 100 -18.44 3.33 -5.51
CA VAL A 100 -18.80 2.08 -4.81
C VAL A 100 -20.14 2.18 -4.08
N ILE A 101 -20.46 3.33 -3.48
CA ILE A 101 -21.61 3.51 -2.62
C ILE A 101 -22.42 4.67 -3.17
N GLY A 102 -23.28 4.39 -4.15
CA GLY A 102 -24.20 5.36 -4.75
C GLY A 102 -24.89 6.25 -3.71
N LYS A 103 -24.27 7.40 -3.45
CA LYS A 103 -24.65 8.56 -2.62
C LYS A 103 -24.97 8.37 -1.13
N SER A 104 -24.26 9.21 -0.36
CA SER A 104 -24.58 9.86 0.92
C SER A 104 -24.81 9.00 2.17
N SER A 105 -23.79 8.94 3.02
CA SER A 105 -23.84 9.10 4.51
C SER A 105 -22.78 8.30 5.29
N VAL A 106 -21.74 7.74 4.64
CA VAL A 106 -20.64 7.10 5.38
C VAL A 106 -19.51 8.11 5.61
N LYS A 107 -19.37 8.57 6.86
CA LYS A 107 -18.16 9.23 7.37
C LYS A 107 -17.07 8.17 7.50
N TYR A 108 -16.31 7.95 6.43
CA TYR A 108 -14.96 7.42 6.59
C TYR A 108 -14.17 8.52 7.29
N PHE A 109 -13.75 8.25 8.52
CA PHE A 109 -12.73 9.06 9.18
C PHE A 109 -11.44 8.82 8.39
N ALA A 110 -11.17 9.64 7.37
CA ALA A 110 -9.79 9.92 6.98
C ALA A 110 -9.16 10.48 8.25
N ASN A 111 -8.44 9.64 8.98
CA ASN A 111 -7.75 10.09 10.17
C ASN A 111 -6.50 10.81 9.69
N CYS A 112 -6.74 12.04 9.23
CA CYS A 112 -5.80 12.93 8.57
C CYS A 112 -4.77 13.53 9.52
N ASP A 113 -4.79 13.09 10.77
CA ASP A 113 -3.88 13.49 11.83
C ASP A 113 -2.44 13.00 11.61
N ARG A 114 -2.16 12.23 10.55
CA ARG A 114 -0.82 11.66 10.29
C ARG A 114 0.06 12.45 9.35
N ILE A 115 -0.49 13.19 8.38
CA ILE A 115 0.29 13.89 7.35
C ILE A 115 -0.45 15.18 6.91
N LEU A 116 -0.15 16.29 7.59
CA LEU A 116 -0.43 17.66 7.13
C LEU A 116 0.91 18.23 6.62
N ILE A 117 1.28 17.92 5.38
CA ILE A 117 2.44 18.54 4.72
C ILE A 117 2.01 19.83 4.04
#